data_AF-A0A099ZJN6-F1
#
_entry.id   AF-A0A099ZJN6-F1
#
_cell.length_a   1.000
_cell.length_b   1.000
_cell.length_c   1.000
_cell.angle_alpha   90.00
_cell.angle_beta   90.00
_cell.angle_gamma   90.00
#
_symmetry.space_group_name_H-M   'P 1'
#
loop_
_entity.id
_entity.type
_entity.pdbx_description
1 polymer ?
#
loop_
_entity_poly.entity_id
_entity_poly.type
_entity_poly.pdbx_seq_one_letter_code
_entity_poly.pdbx_strand_id
1 'polypeptide(L)'
;WPDSVNQVNKIALLTWVKETGINLVQINGQRRYGGPPPGWVGDPPPTGSEVFIGKLPQDMYENTLIPLFQSVGKLYEFRLMMTFSGLNRGFAYAKYSNR
;
A
#
# COMPACT_ATOMS: atom_id res chain seq x y z
N TRP A 1 -17.66 -17.33 -7.85
CA TRP A 1 -17.82 -16.03 -8.54
C TRP A 1 -17.57 -14.81 -7.64
N PRO A 2 -16.59 -14.90 -6.72
CA PRO A 2 -15.70 -13.78 -6.37
C PRO A 2 -14.22 -14.03 -6.76
N ASP A 3 -13.85 -15.29 -6.96
CA ASP A 3 -12.43 -15.69 -7.12
C ASP A 3 -11.77 -15.22 -8.42
N SER A 4 -12.54 -15.11 -9.51
CA SER A 4 -11.99 -14.67 -10.80
C SER A 4 -11.56 -13.20 -10.78
N VAL A 5 -12.38 -12.32 -10.19
CA VAL A 5 -12.06 -10.90 -10.04
C VAL A 5 -10.84 -10.72 -9.15
N ASN A 6 -10.78 -11.46 -8.04
CA ASN A 6 -9.64 -11.40 -7.13
C ASN A 6 -8.34 -11.89 -7.81
N GLN A 7 -8.43 -12.94 -8.63
CA GLN A 7 -7.29 -13.42 -9.42
C GLN A 7 -6.81 -12.36 -10.42
N VAL A 8 -7.73 -11.66 -11.09
CA VAL A 8 -7.38 -10.55 -12.00
C VAL A 8 -6.67 -9.42 -11.25
N ASN A 9 -7.21 -9.00 -10.10
CA ASN A 9 -6.61 -7.92 -9.30
C ASN A 9 -5.21 -8.31 -8.78
N LYS A 10 -5.02 -9.58 -8.39
CA LYS A 10 -3.70 -10.11 -7.99
C LYS A 10 -2.71 -10.11 -9.16
N ILE A 11 -3.14 -10.50 -10.36
CA ILE A 11 -2.30 -10.44 -11.56
C ILE A 11 -1.93 -8.99 -11.88
N ALA A 12 -2.88 -8.06 -11.76
CA ALA A 12 -2.63 -6.63 -11.96
C ALA A 12 -1.60 -6.08 -10.95
N LEU A 13 -1.67 -6.49 -9.68
CA LEU A 13 -0.66 -6.16 -8.68
C LEU A 13 0.74 -6.67 -9.08
N LEU A 14 0.87 -7.94 -9.44
CA LEU A 14 2.16 -8.53 -9.82
C LEU A 14 2.76 -7.86 -11.06
N THR A 15 1.92 -7.55 -12.04
CA THR A 15 2.32 -6.83 -13.26
C THR A 15 2.82 -5.43 -12.91
N TRP A 16 2.06 -4.69 -12.11
CA TRP A 16 2.42 -3.34 -11.68
C TRP A 16 3.72 -3.30 -10.87
N VAL A 17 3.96 -4.27 -9.98
CA VAL A 17 5.22 -4.38 -9.23
C VAL A 17 6.40 -4.60 -10.17
N LYS A 18 6.24 -5.46 -11.18
CA LYS A 18 7.27 -5.74 -12.18
C LYS A 18 7.58 -4.51 -13.06
N GLU A 19 6.55 -3.76 -13.45
CA GLU A 19 6.68 -2.59 -14.33
C GLU A 19 7.25 -1.37 -13.61
N THR A 20 6.80 -1.11 -12.39
CA THR A 20 7.23 0.07 -11.62
C THR A 20 8.53 -0.16 -10.84
N GLY A 21 8.94 -1.41 -10.66
CA GLY A 21 10.10 -1.78 -9.83
C GLY A 21 9.90 -1.47 -8.35
N ILE A 22 8.65 -1.23 -7.92
CA ILE A 22 8.34 -0.93 -6.53
C ILE A 22 8.59 -2.16 -5.66
N ASN A 23 9.31 -1.95 -4.55
CA ASN A 23 9.53 -2.99 -3.56
C ASN A 23 8.38 -2.99 -2.53
N LEU A 24 7.64 -4.11 -2.45
CA LEU A 24 6.64 -4.36 -1.43
C LEU A 24 7.15 -5.43 -0.46
N VAL A 25 7.28 -5.08 0.82
CA VAL A 25 7.80 -6.00 1.84
C VAL A 25 6.66 -6.45 2.75
N GLN A 26 6.51 -7.76 2.92
CA GLN A 26 5.53 -8.32 3.83
C GLN A 26 6.15 -8.67 5.18
N ILE A 27 5.71 -8.04 6.26
CA ILE A 27 6.23 -8.21 7.63
C ILE A 27 5.06 -8.31 8.61
N ASN A 28 4.99 -9.38 9.41
CA ASN A 28 4.00 -9.55 10.49
C ASN A 28 2.54 -9.28 10.07
N GLY A 29 2.15 -9.76 8.88
CA GLY A 29 0.79 -9.55 8.36
C GLY A 29 0.54 -8.12 7.85
N GLN A 30 1.58 -7.38 7.48
CA GLN A 30 1.47 -6.07 6.82
C GLN A 30 2.24 -6.13 5.51
N ARG A 31 1.64 -5.70 4.39
CA ARG A 31 2.38 -5.42 3.16
C ARG A 31 2.70 -3.93 3.11
N ARG A 32 3.99 -3.61 3.12
CA ARG A 32 4.51 -2.26 3.27
C ARG A 32 5.12 -1.78 1.96
N TYR A 33 4.79 -0.54 1.62
CA TYR A 33 5.44 0.25 0.59
C TYR A 33 6.18 1.41 1.23
N GLY A 34 7.39 1.68 0.73
CA GLY A 34 8.20 2.82 1.16
C GLY A 34 8.79 2.66 2.56
N GLY A 35 8.78 3.76 3.32
CA GLY A 35 9.43 3.84 4.62
C GLY A 35 10.96 3.78 4.60
N PRO A 36 11.68 4.52 3.73
CA PRO A 36 11.24 5.55 2.78
C PRO A 36 11.01 5.02 1.35
N PRO A 37 10.29 5.75 0.47
CA PRO A 37 10.17 5.35 -0.93
C PRO A 37 11.49 5.59 -1.70
N PRO A 38 11.70 4.93 -2.85
CA PRO A 38 12.91 5.12 -3.66
C PRO A 38 13.13 6.60 -4.00
N GLY A 39 14.36 7.08 -3.82
CA GLY A 39 14.72 8.47 -4.10
C GLY A 39 14.24 9.49 -3.06
N TRP A 40 13.83 9.06 -1.86
CA TRP A 40 13.50 10.00 -0.79
C TRP A 40 14.72 10.81 -0.34
N VAL A 41 14.53 12.12 -0.25
CA VAL A 41 15.50 13.06 0.30
C VAL A 41 14.82 13.85 1.41
N GLY A 42 15.47 13.90 2.57
CA GLY A 42 14.98 14.57 3.78
C GLY A 42 14.61 13.61 4.91
N ASP A 43 14.21 14.20 6.03
CA ASP A 43 13.89 13.46 7.24
C ASP A 43 12.60 12.65 7.14
N PRO A 44 12.45 11.58 7.95
CA PRO A 44 11.19 10.88 8.09
C PRO A 44 10.11 11.83 8.64
N PRO A 45 8.84 11.69 8.22
CA PRO A 45 7.78 12.54 8.74
C PRO A 45 7.59 12.36 10.25
N PRO A 46 7.20 13.43 10.97
CA PRO A 46 7.03 13.39 12.41
C PRO A 46 5.93 12.41 12.83
N THR A 47 5.98 11.96 14.08
CA THR A 47 4.92 11.14 14.68
C THR A 47 3.57 11.82 14.56
N GLY A 48 2.52 11.05 14.24
CA GLY A 48 1.17 11.58 13.99
C GLY A 48 0.88 11.98 12.54
N SER A 49 1.86 11.92 11.63
CA SER A 49 1.66 12.18 10.19
C SER A 49 1.02 11.01 9.43
N GLU A 50 0.27 10.16 10.14
CA GLU A 50 -0.30 8.92 9.63
C GLU A 50 -1.82 8.98 9.66
N VAL A 51 -2.42 8.56 8.55
CA VAL A 51 -3.87 8.49 8.37
C VAL A 51 -4.30 7.03 8.38
N PHE A 52 -5.34 6.74 9.16
CA PHE A 52 -6.03 5.45 9.14
C PHE A 52 -7.06 5.42 8.01
N ILE A 53 -7.04 4.36 7.22
CA ILE A 53 -8.01 4.12 6.15
C ILE A 53 -8.77 2.85 6.50
N GLY A 54 -10.06 2.99 6.84
CA GLY A 54 -10.94 1.88 7.15
C GLY A 54 -11.89 1.53 6.01
N LYS A 55 -12.63 0.43 6.18
CA LYS A 55 -13.66 -0.05 5.23
C LYS A 55 -13.12 -0.24 3.81
N LEU A 56 -11.86 -0.66 3.68
CA LEU A 56 -11.28 -1.03 2.38
C LEU A 56 -11.94 -2.33 1.88
N PRO A 57 -12.33 -2.40 0.60
CA PRO A 57 -12.72 -3.66 -0.03
C PRO A 57 -11.57 -4.67 0.02
N GLN A 58 -11.88 -5.94 0.30
CA GLN A 58 -10.88 -6.99 0.52
C GLN A 58 -10.08 -7.39 -0.74
N ASP A 59 -10.61 -7.05 -1.91
CA ASP A 59 -10.06 -7.31 -3.23
C ASP A 59 -9.25 -6.12 -3.79
N MET A 60 -9.11 -5.03 -3.03
CA MET A 60 -8.22 -3.93 -3.37
C MET A 60 -6.78 -4.22 -2.97
N TYR A 61 -5.87 -3.82 -3.85
CA TYR A 61 -4.43 -4.05 -3.72
C TYR A 61 -3.62 -2.77 -3.95
N GLU A 62 -2.35 -2.86 -3.63
CA GLU A 62 -1.40 -1.75 -3.58
C GLU A 62 -1.22 -1.03 -4.92
N ASN A 63 -1.38 -1.73 -6.05
CA ASN A 63 -1.32 -1.14 -7.38
C ASN A 63 -2.40 -0.06 -7.64
N THR A 64 -3.52 -0.12 -6.92
CA THR A 64 -4.58 0.90 -6.99
C THR A 64 -4.51 1.86 -5.83
N LEU A 65 -4.23 1.35 -4.62
CA LEU A 65 -4.20 2.13 -3.40
C LEU A 65 -3.01 3.09 -3.35
N ILE A 66 -1.81 2.65 -3.71
CA ILE A 66 -0.60 3.49 -3.65
C ILE A 66 -0.72 4.70 -4.57
N PRO A 67 -1.04 4.56 -5.88
CA PRO A 67 -1.21 5.73 -6.75
C PRO A 67 -2.31 6.68 -6.26
N LEU A 68 -3.41 6.14 -5.74
CA LEU A 68 -4.49 6.94 -5.16
C LEU A 68 -3.99 7.81 -4.00
N PHE A 69 -3.30 7.21 -3.03
CA PHE A 69 -2.79 7.97 -1.88
C PHE A 69 -1.61 8.87 -2.23
N GLN A 70 -0.76 8.50 -3.20
CA GLN A 70 0.26 9.39 -3.75
C GLN A 70 -0.34 10.64 -4.41
N SER A 71 -1.56 10.56 -4.97
CA SER A 71 -2.22 11.73 -5.56
C SER A 71 -2.66 12.78 -4.53
N VAL A 72 -2.87 12.37 -3.27
CA VAL A 72 -3.28 13.27 -2.17
C VAL A 72 -2.09 14.05 -1.62
N GLY A 73 -0.89 13.47 -1.64
CA GLY A 73 0.31 14.10 -1.13
C GLY A 73 1.54 13.20 -1.22
N LYS A 74 2.67 13.69 -0.71
CA LYS A 74 3.95 12.99 -0.77
C LYS A 74 3.95 11.80 0.21
N LEU A 75 3.54 10.64 -0.29
CA LEU A 75 3.41 9.40 0.46
C LEU A 75 4.78 8.86 0.86
N TYR A 76 5.05 8.81 2.17
CA TYR A 76 6.29 8.30 2.73
C TYR A 76 6.23 6.79 2.98
N GLU A 77 5.12 6.32 3.53
CA GLU A 77 4.92 4.90 3.80
C GLU A 77 3.45 4.54 3.63
N PHE A 78 3.19 3.36 3.07
CA PHE A 78 1.86 2.77 3.06
C PHE A 78 1.90 1.36 3.63
N ARG A 79 1.00 1.03 4.54
CA ARG A 79 0.92 -0.28 5.19
C ARG A 79 -0.48 -0.86 5.02
N LEU A 80 -0.61 -1.87 4.17
CA LEU A 80 -1.83 -2.64 4.01
C LEU A 80 -1.83 -3.81 4.98
N MET A 81 -2.86 -3.92 5.80
CA MET A 81 -2.96 -5.01 6.77
C MET A 81 -3.51 -6.24 6.08
N MET A 82 -2.84 -7.36 6.23
CA MET A 82 -3.09 -8.61 5.51
C MET A 82 -3.52 -9.73 6.45
N THR A 83 -4.44 -10.56 5.98
CA THR A 83 -4.77 -11.85 6.59
C THR A 83 -3.74 -12.90 6.21
N PHE A 84 -3.74 -14.03 6.92
CA PHE A 84 -2.92 -15.19 6.54
C PHE A 84 -3.34 -15.80 5.20
N SER A 85 -4.61 -15.62 4.80
CA SER A 85 -5.12 -16.05 3.48
C SER A 85 -4.64 -15.18 2.32
N GLY A 86 -3.92 -14.07 2.59
CA GLY A 86 -3.39 -13.18 1.56
C GLY A 86 -4.37 -12.14 1.04
N LEU A 87 -5.53 -11.98 1.68
CA LEU A 87 -6.45 -10.85 1.48
C LEU A 87 -6.11 -9.71 2.43
N ASN A 88 -6.58 -8.50 2.13
CA ASN A 88 -6.44 -7.41 3.09
C ASN A 88 -7.49 -7.51 4.22
N ARG A 89 -7.19 -6.93 5.39
CA ARG A 89 -8.03 -6.93 6.60
C ARG A 89 -9.10 -5.83 6.58
N GLY A 90 -9.28 -5.14 5.46
CA GLY A 90 -10.23 -4.03 5.32
C GLY A 90 -9.72 -2.69 5.86
N PHE A 91 -8.44 -2.57 6.17
CA PHE A 91 -7.84 -1.32 6.59
C PHE A 91 -6.36 -1.19 6.24
N ALA A 92 -5.89 0.05 6.14
CA ALA A 92 -4.52 0.43 5.85
C ALA A 92 -4.11 1.69 6.61
N TYR A 93 -2.81 1.97 6.59
CA TYR A 93 -2.23 3.21 7.11
C TYR A 93 -1.41 3.89 6.01
N ALA A 94 -1.57 5.20 5.88
CA ALA A 94 -0.78 6.02 4.97
C ALA A 94 -0.07 7.12 5.76
N LYS A 95 1.27 7.12 5.73
CA LYS A 95 2.11 8.14 6.33
C LYS A 95 2.57 9.12 5.25
N TYR A 96 2.30 10.40 5.46
CA TYR A 96 2.67 11.47 4.54
C TYR A 96 3.84 12.28 5.10
N SER A 97 4.65 12.86 4.22
CA SER A 97 5.54 13.94 4.65
C SER A 97 4.84 15.28 4.64
N ASN A 98 5.38 16.18 5.46
CA ASN A 98 5.10 17.59 5.30
C ASN A 98 5.69 18.09 3.96
N ARG A 99 5.14 19.20 3.47
CA ARG A 99 5.62 19.88 2.28
C ARG A 99 6.98 20.53 2.52
#